data_AF-A0A4Q3UIK9-F1
#
_entry.id   AF-A0A4Q3UIK9-F1
#
_cell.length_a   1.000
_cell.length_b   1.000
_cell.length_c   1.000
_cell.angle_alpha   90.00
_cell.angle_beta   90.00
_cell.angle_gamma   90.00
#
_symmetry.space_group_name_H-M   'P 1'
#
loop_
_entity.id
_entity.type
_entity.pdbx_description
1 polymer ?
#
loop_
_entity_poly.entity_id
_entity_poly.type
_entity_poly.pdbx_seq_one_letter_code
_entity_poly.pdbx_strand_id
1 'polypeptide(L)' 'MSPSVVERVKLTANLLNSVSSGTILASMVAPYIGMSLGTLPQNTSLWSILALSGFGVAFEIVLHLIARRHLGRLED' A
#
# COMPACT_ATOMS: atom_id res chain seq x y z
N MET A 1 -5.67 -27.45 7.82
CA MET A 1 -5.27 -26.41 8.82
C MET A 1 -6.32 -26.33 9.91
N SER A 2 -5.98 -25.89 11.13
CA SER A 2 -7.01 -25.61 12.15
C SER A 2 -7.82 -24.36 11.77
N PRO A 3 -9.08 -24.23 12.23
CA PRO A 3 -9.91 -23.05 11.97
C PRO A 3 -9.21 -21.73 12.34
N SER A 4 -8.50 -21.73 13.47
CA SER A 4 -7.72 -20.58 13.95
C SER A 4 -6.58 -20.16 13.02
N VAL A 5 -5.94 -21.11 12.33
CA VAL A 5 -4.86 -20.81 11.38
C VAL A 5 -5.43 -20.16 10.12
N VAL A 6 -6.56 -20.66 9.62
CA VAL A 6 -7.24 -20.09 8.44
C VAL A 6 -7.68 -18.65 8.71
N GLU A 7 -8.29 -18.40 9.87
CA GLU A 7 -8.73 -17.06 10.27
C GLU A 7 -7.54 -16.09 10.40
N ARG A 8 -6.43 -16.52 11.00
CA ARG A 8 -5.21 -15.72 11.09
C ARG A 8 -4.66 -15.33 9.72
N VAL A 9 -4.66 -16.26 8.76
CA VAL A 9 -4.19 -15.99 7.39
C VAL A 9 -5.09 -14.97 6.69
N LYS A 10 -6.42 -15.10 6.83
CA LYS A 10 -7.38 -14.12 6.29
C LYS A 10 -7.20 -12.73 6.89
N LEU A 11 -7.06 -12.63 8.21
CA LEU A 11 -6.81 -11.35 8.90
C LEU A 11 -5.49 -10.72 8.45
N THR A 12 -4.45 -11.52 8.29
CA THR A 12 -3.15 -11.05 7.81
C THR A 12 -3.24 -10.53 6.38
N ALA A 13 -3.90 -11.26 5.48
CA ALA A 13 -4.11 -10.83 4.11
C ALA A 13 -4.93 -9.53 4.02
N ASN A 14 -5.99 -9.41 4.84
CA ASN A 14 -6.77 -8.17 4.92
C ASN A 14 -5.95 -7.00 5.45
N LEU A 15 -5.12 -7.21 6.48
CA LEU A 15 -4.24 -6.18 6.99
C LEU A 15 -3.26 -5.70 5.92
N LEU A 16 -2.61 -6.63 5.22
CA LEU A 16 -1.69 -6.31 4.12
C LEU A 16 -2.40 -5.53 3.01
N ASN A 17 -3.61 -5.93 2.63
CA ASN A 17 -4.39 -5.22 1.64
C ASN A 17 -4.75 -3.80 2.10
N SER A 18 -5.18 -3.61 3.35
CA SER A 18 -5.48 -2.28 3.90
C SER A 18 -4.25 -1.37 3.96
N VAL A 19 -3.09 -1.89 4.37
CA VAL A 19 -1.81 -1.15 4.36
C VAL A 19 -1.43 -0.78 2.93
N SER A 20 -1.63 -1.70 2.00
CA SER A 20 -1.38 -1.48 0.57
C SER A 20 -2.22 -0.32 0.04
N SER A 21 -3.54 -0.33 0.28
CA SER A 21 -4.44 0.76 -0.13
C SER A 21 -4.09 2.09 0.54
N GLY A 22 -3.74 2.07 1.83
CA GLY A 22 -3.28 3.26 2.55
C GLY A 22 -1.98 3.84 1.96
N THR A 23 -1.08 2.97 1.48
CA THR A 23 0.16 3.39 0.84
C THR A 23 -0.08 4.09 -0.48
N ILE A 24 -1.03 3.64 -1.30
CA ILE A 24 -1.43 4.36 -2.52
C ILE A 24 -1.92 5.76 -2.17
N LEU A 25 -2.83 5.88 -1.19
CA LEU A 25 -3.35 7.18 -0.79
C LEU A 25 -2.24 8.11 -0.27
N ALA A 26 -1.34 7.59 0.57
CA ALA A 26 -0.23 8.36 1.11
C ALA A 26 0.80 8.78 0.04
N SER A 27 1.09 7.92 -0.93
CA SER A 27 2.13 8.18 -1.94
C SER A 27 1.61 8.94 -3.16
N MET A 28 0.36 8.72 -3.55
CA MET A 28 -0.23 9.35 -4.73
C MET A 28 -1.13 10.53 -4.39
N VAL A 29 -1.86 10.54 -3.28
CA VAL A 29 -2.86 11.59 -3.02
C VAL A 29 -2.31 12.66 -2.08
N ALA A 30 -1.64 12.25 -1.00
CA ALA A 30 -1.14 13.19 0.02
C ALA A 30 -0.19 14.28 -0.51
N PRO A 31 0.72 14.01 -1.48
CA PRO A 31 1.59 15.07 -2.02
C PRO A 31 0.82 16.17 -2.74
N TYR A 32 -0.22 15.82 -3.51
CA TYR A 32 -1.03 16.83 -4.19
C TYR A 32 -1.89 17.63 -3.20
N ILE A 33 -2.41 16.99 -2.15
CA ILE A 33 -3.08 17.69 -1.05
C ILE A 33 -2.11 18.65 -0.37
N GLY A 34 -0.92 18.20 0.00
CA GLY A 34 0.09 19.04 0.65
C GLY A 34 0.55 20.21 -0.23
N MET A 35 0.59 20.02 -1.55
CA MET A 35 0.87 21.09 -2.51
C MET A 35 -0.27 22.12 -2.52
N SER A 36 -1.53 21.66 -2.53
CA SER A 36 -2.70 22.54 -2.54
C SER A 36 -2.86 23.35 -1.25
N LEU A 37 -2.47 22.78 -0.11
CA LEU A 37 -2.52 23.42 1.19
C LEU A 37 -1.28 24.29 1.48
N GLY A 38 -0.27 24.28 0.59
CA GLY A 38 0.99 25.01 0.80
C GLY A 38 1.84 24.47 1.96
N THR A 39 1.59 23.24 2.41
CA THR A 39 2.35 22.59 3.49
C THR A 39 3.63 21.92 2.98
N LEU A 40 3.72 21.69 1.67
CA LEU A 40 4.96 21.25 1.02
C LEU A 40 5.93 22.42 0.81
N PRO A 41 7.25 22.22 1.04
CA PRO A 41 8.26 23.21 0.71
C PRO A 41 8.19 23.63 -0.76
N GLN A 42 8.34 24.94 -1.03
CA GLN A 42 8.30 25.53 -2.38
C GLN A 42 9.41 24.99 -3.32
N ASN A 43 10.47 24.41 -2.76
CA ASN A 43 11.58 23.78 -3.49
C ASN A 43 11.37 22.27 -3.72
N THR A 44 10.18 21.73 -3.43
CA THR A 44 9.88 20.31 -3.68
C THR A 44 9.91 20.03 -5.18
N SER A 45 10.83 19.17 -5.60
CA SER A 45 10.96 18.77 -7.01
C SER A 45 9.80 17.86 -7.44
N LEU A 46 9.25 18.12 -8.63
CA LEU A 46 8.26 17.23 -9.26
C LEU A 46 8.81 15.80 -9.42
N TRP A 47 10.11 15.65 -9.65
CA TRP A 47 10.77 14.35 -9.71
C TRP A 47 10.68 13.58 -8.39
N SER A 48 10.74 14.26 -7.25
CA SER A 48 10.59 13.63 -5.94
C SER A 48 9.17 13.12 -5.72
N ILE A 49 8.15 13.85 -6.18
CA ILE A 49 6.74 13.43 -6.09
C ILE A 49 6.49 12.22 -7.00
N LEU A 50 7.03 12.24 -8.22
CA LEU A 50 6.93 11.12 -9.15
C LEU A 50 7.65 9.88 -8.62
N ALA A 51 8.86 10.04 -8.06
CA ALA A 51 9.60 8.93 -7.46
C ALA A 51 8.86 8.32 -6.25
N LEU A 52 8.29 9.17 -5.38
CA LEU A 52 7.46 8.72 -4.25
C LEU A 52 6.22 7.95 -4.74
N SER A 53 5.52 8.47 -5.74
CA SER A 53 4.34 7.82 -6.32
C SER A 53 4.70 6.48 -6.94
N GLY A 54 5.79 6.43 -7.73
CA GLY A 54 6.28 5.19 -8.35
C GLY A 54 6.69 4.14 -7.32
N PHE A 55 7.39 4.56 -6.26
CA PHE A 55 7.73 3.69 -5.14
C PHE A 55 6.48 3.15 -4.44
N GLY A 56 5.49 4.01 -4.17
CA GLY A 56 4.24 3.62 -3.53
C GLY A 56 3.46 2.57 -4.31
N VAL A 57 3.36 2.73 -5.63
CA VAL A 57 2.73 1.73 -6.54
C VAL A 57 3.51 0.42 -6.53
N ALA A 58 4.84 0.46 -6.65
CA ALA A 58 5.66 -0.75 -6.61
C ALA A 58 5.49 -1.50 -5.27
N PHE A 59 5.49 -0.77 -4.16
CA PHE A 59 5.29 -1.34 -2.83
C PHE A 59 3.89 -1.95 -2.65
N GLU A 60 2.84 -1.26 -3.14
CA GLU A 60 1.47 -1.78 -3.17
C GLU A 60 1.40 -3.11 -3.93
N ILE A 61 1.93 -3.16 -5.15
CA ILE A 61 1.91 -4.38 -5.97
C ILE A 61 2.55 -5.55 -5.21
N VAL A 62 3.69 -5.32 -4.54
CA VAL A 62 4.36 -6.34 -3.74
C VAL A 62 3.47 -6.81 -2.59
N LEU A 63 2.89 -5.90 -1.81
CA LEU A 63 2.00 -6.26 -0.70
C LEU A 63 0.74 -6.99 -1.16
N HIS A 64 0.13 -6.53 -2.25
CA HIS A 64 -1.05 -7.16 -2.83
C HIS A 64 -0.75 -8.59 -3.30
N LEU A 65 0.39 -8.82 -3.95
CA LEU A 65 0.82 -10.15 -4.38
C LEU A 65 1.12 -11.07 -3.19
N ILE A 66 1.74 -10.55 -2.12
CA ILE A 66 1.97 -11.30 -0.88
C ILE A 66 0.63 -11.70 -0.25
N ALA A 67 -0.32 -10.77 -0.12
CA ALA A 67 -1.65 -11.04 0.41
C ALA A 67 -2.39 -12.10 -0.42
N ARG A 68 -2.38 -11.98 -1.76
CA ARG A 68 -2.94 -12.98 -2.67
C ARG A 68 -2.30 -14.35 -2.49
N ARG A 69 -0.96 -14.42 -2.38
CA ARG A 69 -0.26 -15.69 -2.17
C ARG A 69 -0.64 -16.36 -0.86
N HIS A 70 -0.83 -15.58 0.20
CA HIS A 70 -1.30 -16.10 1.49
C HIS A 70 -2.72 -16.65 1.41
N LEU A 71 -3.61 -15.98 0.66
CA LEU A 71 -4.98 -16.46 0.45
C LEU A 71 -5.04 -17.70 -0.44
N GLY A 72 -4.28 -17.76 -1.54
CA GLY A 72 -4.26 -18.93 -2.43
C GLY A 72 -3.83 -20.23 -1.73
N ARG A 73 -2.92 -20.13 -0.74
CA ARG A 73 -2.52 -21.26 0.12
C ARG A 73 -3.63 -21.79 1.04
N LEU A 74 -4.79 -21.13 1.10
CA LEU A 74 -5.97 -21.63 1.81
C LEU A 74 -6.96 -22.34 0.88
N GLU A 75 -6.85 -22.12 -0.44
CA GLU A 75 -7.69 -22.74 -1.46
C GLU A 75 -7.11 -24.07 -1.97
N ASP A 76 -5.77 -24.20 -1.92
CA ASP A 76 -5.02 -25.45 -2.12
C ASP A 76 -4.92 -26.30 -0.84
#